data_AF-A0AA37PSB4-F1
#
_entry.id   AF-A0AA37PSB4-F1
#
_cell.length_a   1.000
_cell.length_b   1.000
_cell.length_c   1.000
_cell.angle_alpha   90.00
_cell.angle_beta   90.00
_cell.angle_gamma   90.00
#
_symmetry.space_group_name_H-M   'P 1'
#
loop_
_entity.id
_entity.type
_entity.pdbx_description
1 polymer ?
#
loop_
_entity_poly.entity_id
_entity_poly.type
_entity_poly.pdbx_seq_one_letter_code
_entity_poly.pdbx_strand_id
1 'polypeptide(L)'
;MLIAVIGHGAFDRAGATGAPPPIAVSGKPGKPPLSLAPLSIARNGNNITLTGNFPGDSAKSVLTKVLKSAVPAGVNIIDQIHINPNVDALDFSNAGTIFKNSASVADFNLTVGGDTITLTGTAATQDQKNTIEREATHTWSNLVRFPLGMPDSA
;
A
#
# COMPACT_ATOMS: atom_id res chain seq x y z
N MET A 1 56.33 18.72 14.47
CA MET A 1 56.85 18.80 13.10
C MET A 1 55.80 19.45 12.23
N LEU A 2 56.19 20.53 11.55
CA LEU A 2 55.37 21.46 10.80
C LEU A 2 55.61 21.19 9.31
N ILE A 3 54.56 21.08 8.48
CA ILE A 3 54.67 21.41 7.05
C ILE A 3 53.41 22.20 6.68
N ALA A 4 53.62 23.48 6.42
CA ALA A 4 52.69 24.37 5.76
C ALA A 4 52.96 24.35 4.25
N VAL A 5 51.92 24.47 3.43
CA VAL A 5 52.02 24.90 2.03
C VAL A 5 51.13 26.13 1.82
N ILE A 6 51.81 27.18 1.39
CA ILE A 6 51.40 28.50 0.86
C ILE A 6 50.74 28.25 -0.52
N GLY A 7 49.65 28.86 -0.98
CA GLY A 7 49.17 30.24 -0.93
C GLY A 7 49.20 30.85 -2.35
N HIS A 8 48.09 31.47 -2.81
CA HIS A 8 47.98 32.55 -3.82
C HIS A 8 46.48 32.91 -3.98
N GLY A 9 46.00 34.10 -3.60
CA GLY A 9 46.03 35.38 -4.34
C GLY A 9 44.83 35.44 -5.31
N ALA A 10 43.88 36.38 -5.29
CA ALA A 10 43.98 37.83 -5.17
C ALA A 10 42.65 38.48 -4.72
N PHE A 11 42.77 39.65 -4.06
CA PHE A 11 41.72 40.67 -3.89
C PHE A 11 41.40 41.29 -5.27
N ASP A 12 40.18 41.75 -5.61
CA ASP A 12 39.54 42.98 -5.11
C ASP A 12 38.13 43.13 -5.74
N ARG A 13 37.15 43.63 -4.97
CA ARG A 13 36.33 44.83 -5.30
C ARG A 13 35.05 44.87 -4.44
N ALA A 14 34.98 45.91 -3.62
CA ALA A 14 33.86 46.29 -2.78
C ALA A 14 32.57 46.62 -3.55
N GLY A 15 31.42 46.40 -2.90
CA GLY A 15 30.19 47.18 -3.17
C GLY A 15 28.87 46.42 -3.00
N ALA A 16 28.02 46.97 -2.12
CA ALA A 16 26.57 46.84 -2.05
C ALA A 16 25.94 45.66 -1.28
N THR A 17 25.28 46.03 -0.17
CA THR A 17 24.02 45.49 0.34
C THR A 17 23.24 44.61 -0.63
N GLY A 18 23.03 43.35 -0.26
CA GLY A 18 22.10 42.43 -0.92
C GLY A 18 21.67 41.34 0.05
N ALA A 19 20.37 41.24 0.28
CA ALA A 19 19.73 40.25 1.15
C ALA A 19 20.17 38.81 0.85
N PRO A 20 20.11 37.87 1.83
CA PRO A 20 20.27 36.46 1.55
C PRO A 20 19.21 36.01 0.52
N PRO A 21 19.56 35.13 -0.44
CA PRO A 21 18.57 34.62 -1.39
C PRO A 21 17.47 33.88 -0.63
N PRO A 22 16.18 34.08 -0.94
CA PRO A 22 15.15 33.22 -0.41
C PRO A 22 15.40 31.81 -0.95
N ILE A 23 15.57 30.85 -0.05
CA ILE A 23 15.52 29.42 -0.40
C ILE A 23 14.10 29.17 -0.90
N ALA A 24 13.93 29.15 -2.23
CA ALA A 24 12.73 28.67 -2.85
C ALA A 24 12.69 27.14 -2.70
N VAL A 25 12.23 26.65 -1.55
CA VAL A 25 11.67 25.31 -1.45
C VAL A 25 10.29 25.34 -2.09
N SER A 26 10.28 25.36 -3.43
CA SER A 26 9.10 24.95 -4.18
C SER A 26 9.05 23.42 -4.20
N GLY A 27 8.90 22.83 -3.01
CA GLY A 27 8.40 21.48 -2.90
C GLY A 27 6.94 21.56 -3.30
N LYS A 28 6.59 21.03 -4.49
CA LYS A 28 5.18 20.69 -4.77
C LYS A 28 4.67 19.96 -3.53
N PRO A 29 3.51 20.34 -2.95
CA PRO A 29 2.89 19.53 -1.93
C PRO A 29 2.76 18.12 -2.49
N GLY A 30 3.56 17.20 -1.97
CA GLY A 30 3.39 15.79 -2.28
C GLY A 30 1.97 15.42 -1.90
N LYS A 31 1.30 14.61 -2.74
CA LYS A 31 0.02 14.03 -2.36
C LYS A 31 0.18 13.40 -0.97
N PRO A 32 -0.74 13.63 -0.01
CA PRO A 32 -0.66 13.01 1.31
C PRO A 32 -0.37 11.50 1.16
N PRO A 33 0.50 10.93 1.99
CA PRO A 33 0.79 9.51 1.93
C PRO A 33 -0.53 8.73 2.05
N LEU A 34 -0.73 7.76 1.16
CA LEU A 34 -1.88 6.88 1.23
C LEU A 34 -1.86 6.16 2.59
N SER A 35 -2.93 6.29 3.36
CA SER A 35 -3.05 5.66 4.68
C SER A 35 -4.40 4.97 4.77
N LEU A 36 -4.39 3.66 4.48
CA LEU A 36 -5.59 2.83 4.54
C LEU A 36 -5.82 2.34 5.97
N ALA A 37 -7.09 2.24 6.32
CA ALA A 37 -7.57 1.66 7.56
C ALA A 37 -7.05 0.23 7.71
N PRO A 38 -6.54 -0.14 8.90
CA PRO A 38 -6.18 -1.51 9.17
C PRO A 38 -7.36 -2.46 8.98
N LEU A 39 -7.12 -3.52 8.23
CA LEU A 39 -8.08 -4.58 7.96
C LEU A 39 -7.35 -5.92 7.94
N SER A 40 -8.00 -6.95 8.46
CA SER A 40 -7.57 -8.34 8.34
C SER A 40 -8.73 -9.20 7.84
N ILE A 41 -8.42 -10.07 6.88
CA ILE A 41 -9.31 -11.10 6.34
C ILE A 41 -8.57 -12.41 6.53
N ALA A 42 -8.89 -13.11 7.61
CA ALA A 42 -8.20 -14.34 7.99
C ALA A 42 -9.11 -15.55 7.75
N ARG A 43 -8.65 -16.50 6.94
CA ARG A 43 -9.28 -17.80 6.78
C ARG A 43 -8.62 -18.83 7.68
N ASN A 44 -9.45 -19.60 8.36
CA ASN A 44 -9.06 -20.79 9.10
C ASN A 44 -10.06 -21.90 8.77
N GLY A 45 -9.69 -22.76 7.82
CA GLY A 45 -10.54 -23.84 7.32
C GLY A 45 -11.82 -23.30 6.68
N ASN A 46 -12.96 -23.55 7.32
CA ASN A 46 -14.29 -23.12 6.86
C ASN A 46 -14.72 -21.76 7.42
N ASN A 47 -13.91 -21.09 8.24
CA ASN A 47 -14.27 -19.79 8.80
C ASN A 47 -13.39 -18.70 8.19
N ILE A 48 -14.01 -17.61 7.73
CA ILE A 48 -13.33 -16.37 7.34
C ILE A 48 -13.73 -15.31 8.35
N THR A 49 -12.76 -14.75 9.04
CA THR A 49 -12.96 -13.68 10.01
C THR A 49 -12.53 -12.35 9.41
N LEU A 50 -13.40 -11.35 9.50
CA LEU A 50 -13.15 -9.99 9.04
C LEU A 50 -13.00 -9.07 10.25
N THR A 51 -11.84 -8.46 10.44
CA THR A 51 -11.56 -7.55 11.56
C THR A 51 -10.93 -6.27 11.07
N GLY A 52 -11.29 -5.13 11.65
CA GLY A 52 -10.72 -3.82 11.31
C GLY A 52 -11.75 -2.70 11.26
N ASN A 53 -11.37 -1.59 10.61
CA ASN A 53 -12.24 -0.43 10.42
C ASN A 53 -12.65 -0.27 8.96
N PHE A 54 -13.91 0.07 8.72
CA PHE A 54 -14.45 0.37 7.39
C PHE A 54 -15.19 1.72 7.36
N PRO A 55 -15.25 2.41 6.21
CA PRO A 55 -15.90 3.71 6.07
C PRO A 55 -17.44 3.65 6.24
N GLY A 56 -18.06 2.51 6.00
CA GLY A 56 -19.53 2.40 6.05
C GLY A 56 -20.07 1.05 5.62
N ASP A 57 -21.37 0.85 5.88
CA ASP A 57 -22.07 -0.40 5.57
C ASP A 57 -22.08 -0.74 4.07
N SER A 58 -22.14 0.27 3.20
CA SER A 58 -22.09 0.05 1.74
C SER A 58 -20.77 -0.59 1.30
N ALA A 59 -19.64 -0.08 1.77
CA ALA A 59 -18.32 -0.64 1.47
C ALA A 59 -18.17 -2.06 2.05
N LYS A 60 -18.66 -2.25 3.28
CA LYS A 60 -18.66 -3.55 3.97
C LYS A 60 -19.52 -4.59 3.25
N SER A 61 -20.65 -4.17 2.70
CA SER A 61 -21.54 -5.00 1.88
C SER A 61 -20.86 -5.44 0.58
N VAL A 62 -20.10 -4.54 -0.07
CA VAL A 62 -19.29 -4.89 -1.25
C VAL A 62 -18.26 -5.97 -0.90
N LEU A 63 -17.46 -5.77 0.15
CA LEU A 63 -16.49 -6.78 0.61
C LEU A 63 -17.17 -8.14 0.88
N THR A 64 -18.25 -8.12 1.64
CA THR A 64 -18.96 -9.35 2.01
C THR A 64 -19.55 -10.06 0.79
N LYS A 65 -20.11 -9.32 -0.16
CA LYS A 65 -20.64 -9.87 -1.42
C LYS A 65 -19.54 -10.50 -2.26
N VAL A 66 -18.40 -9.82 -2.38
CA VAL A 66 -17.24 -10.32 -3.11
C VAL A 66 -16.75 -11.63 -2.50
N LEU A 67 -16.57 -11.69 -1.17
CA LEU A 67 -16.17 -12.92 -0.48
C LEU A 67 -17.18 -14.06 -0.67
N LYS A 68 -18.47 -13.81 -0.46
CA LYS A 68 -19.52 -14.83 -0.66
C LYS A 68 -19.56 -15.38 -2.09
N SER A 69 -19.23 -14.56 -3.08
CA SER A 69 -19.19 -14.97 -4.49
C SER A 69 -17.95 -15.79 -4.86
N ALA A 70 -16.92 -15.74 -4.02
CA ALA A 70 -15.62 -16.32 -4.28
C ALA A 70 -15.35 -17.62 -3.53
N VAL A 71 -15.94 -17.78 -2.34
CA VAL A 71 -15.68 -18.91 -1.45
C VAL A 71 -16.67 -20.05 -1.69
N PRO A 72 -16.28 -21.32 -1.44
CA PRO A 72 -17.18 -22.46 -1.58
C PRO A 72 -18.37 -22.37 -0.62
N ALA A 73 -19.45 -23.07 -0.97
CA ALA A 73 -20.57 -23.27 -0.05
C ALA A 73 -20.10 -23.93 1.27
N GLY A 74 -20.68 -23.53 2.39
CA GLY A 74 -20.29 -24.03 3.71
C GLY A 74 -19.09 -23.32 4.35
N VAL A 75 -18.56 -22.26 3.73
CA VAL A 75 -17.65 -21.32 4.40
C VAL A 75 -18.47 -20.25 5.14
N ASN A 76 -18.20 -20.09 6.44
CA ASN A 76 -18.81 -19.08 7.29
C ASN A 76 -17.99 -17.78 7.25
N ILE A 77 -18.67 -16.65 7.08
CA ILE A 77 -18.06 -15.33 7.21
C ILE A 77 -18.46 -14.75 8.56
N ILE A 78 -17.47 -14.56 9.42
CA ILE A 78 -17.59 -13.99 10.75
C ILE A 78 -17.15 -12.53 10.65
N ASP A 79 -18.10 -11.63 10.80
CA ASP A 79 -17.89 -10.20 10.63
C ASP A 79 -17.70 -9.52 11.99
N GLN A 80 -16.52 -8.93 12.18
CA GLN A 80 -16.11 -8.16 13.35
C GLN A 80 -15.57 -6.78 12.93
N ILE A 81 -16.01 -6.28 11.77
CA ILE A 81 -15.62 -4.97 11.25
C ILE A 81 -16.38 -3.87 11.99
N HIS A 82 -15.65 -2.86 12.47
CA HIS A 82 -16.19 -1.62 13.01
C HIS A 82 -16.39 -0.58 11.91
N ILE A 83 -17.50 0.16 11.97
CA ILE A 83 -17.76 1.27 11.06
C ILE A 83 -17.16 2.56 11.64
N ASN A 84 -16.31 3.21 10.86
CA ASN A 84 -15.73 4.51 11.14
C ASN A 84 -15.73 5.35 9.85
N PRO A 85 -16.60 6.36 9.69
CA PRO A 85 -16.71 7.13 8.45
C PRO A 85 -15.50 8.04 8.16
N ASN A 86 -14.56 8.17 9.10
CA ASN A 86 -13.39 9.04 8.96
C ASN A 86 -12.14 8.30 8.46
N VAL A 87 -12.27 7.08 7.94
CA VAL A 87 -11.15 6.29 7.43
C VAL A 87 -11.33 5.94 5.96
N ASP A 88 -10.22 5.87 5.25
CA ASP A 88 -10.17 5.29 3.91
C ASP A 88 -9.91 3.79 4.01
N ALA A 89 -10.63 2.96 3.26
CA ALA A 89 -10.40 1.51 3.22
C ALA A 89 -9.89 1.08 1.84
N LEU A 90 -9.24 -0.09 1.81
CA LEU A 90 -8.90 -0.76 0.56
C LEU A 90 -10.17 -1.03 -0.26
N ASP A 91 -10.15 -0.70 -1.55
CA ASP A 91 -11.27 -1.03 -2.45
C ASP A 91 -11.23 -2.51 -2.84
N PHE A 92 -12.30 -3.23 -2.52
CA PHE A 92 -12.47 -4.66 -2.82
C PHE A 92 -13.34 -4.94 -4.04
N SER A 93 -13.84 -3.90 -4.72
CA SER A 93 -14.82 -4.04 -5.81
C SER A 93 -14.34 -4.97 -6.93
N ASN A 94 -13.03 -5.00 -7.19
CA ASN A 94 -12.40 -5.83 -8.22
C ASN A 94 -11.60 -7.02 -7.65
N ALA A 95 -11.68 -7.29 -6.35
CA ALA A 95 -10.86 -8.32 -5.68
C ALA A 95 -11.42 -9.75 -5.80
N GLY A 96 -12.55 -9.95 -6.49
CA GLY A 96 -13.23 -11.25 -6.56
C GLY A 96 -12.37 -12.38 -7.12
N THR A 97 -11.58 -12.10 -8.15
CA THR A 97 -10.67 -13.11 -8.76
C THR A 97 -9.57 -13.53 -7.80
N ILE A 98 -9.05 -12.60 -6.98
CA ILE A 98 -8.04 -12.89 -5.96
C ILE A 98 -8.61 -13.88 -4.95
N PHE A 99 -9.79 -13.59 -4.38
CA PHE A 99 -10.42 -14.48 -3.41
C PHE A 99 -10.84 -15.83 -4.01
N LYS A 100 -11.25 -15.87 -5.28
CA LYS A 100 -11.55 -17.13 -5.98
C LYS A 100 -10.31 -18.00 -6.13
N ASN A 101 -9.18 -17.42 -6.53
CA ASN A 101 -7.94 -18.17 -6.70
C ASN A 101 -7.35 -18.60 -5.36
N SER A 102 -7.58 -17.83 -4.29
CA SER A 102 -7.24 -18.20 -2.90
C SER A 102 -8.25 -19.13 -2.23
N ALA A 103 -9.35 -19.50 -2.90
CA ALA A 103 -10.46 -20.24 -2.28
C ALA A 103 -10.12 -21.69 -1.86
N SER A 104 -9.01 -22.26 -2.32
CA SER A 104 -8.50 -23.55 -1.82
C SER A 104 -7.38 -23.41 -0.79
N VAL A 105 -6.88 -22.19 -0.53
CA VAL A 105 -5.87 -21.90 0.48
C VAL A 105 -6.59 -21.75 1.84
N ALA A 106 -6.54 -22.81 2.65
CA ALA A 106 -7.35 -22.92 3.88
C ALA A 106 -6.86 -22.03 5.04
N ASP A 107 -5.63 -21.56 4.97
CA ASP A 107 -4.92 -20.68 5.90
C ASP A 107 -4.66 -19.28 5.29
N PHE A 108 -5.40 -18.91 4.24
CA PHE A 108 -5.23 -17.63 3.56
C PHE A 108 -5.46 -16.45 4.50
N ASN A 109 -4.57 -15.47 4.47
CA ASN A 109 -4.72 -14.22 5.19
C ASN A 109 -4.40 -13.02 4.28
N LEU A 110 -5.21 -11.98 4.37
CA LEU A 110 -4.96 -10.67 3.78
C LEU A 110 -5.00 -9.62 4.88
N THR A 111 -3.89 -8.88 5.05
CA THR A 111 -3.83 -7.76 5.97
C THR A 111 -3.51 -6.47 5.23
N VAL A 112 -4.18 -5.38 5.61
CA VAL A 112 -3.93 -4.03 5.15
C VAL A 112 -3.41 -3.22 6.33
N GLY A 113 -2.36 -2.45 6.13
CA GLY A 113 -1.84 -1.51 7.11
C GLY A 113 -1.13 -0.35 6.44
N GLY A 114 -1.65 0.87 6.62
CA GLY A 114 -1.08 2.06 5.97
C GLY A 114 -1.18 1.94 4.45
N ASP A 115 -0.04 1.89 3.77
CA ASP A 115 0.07 1.72 2.32
C ASP A 115 0.39 0.27 1.90
N THR A 116 0.48 -0.66 2.85
CA THR A 116 0.94 -2.01 2.62
C THR A 116 -0.21 -3.03 2.66
N ILE A 117 -0.25 -3.89 1.65
CA ILE A 117 -1.13 -5.06 1.58
C ILE A 117 -0.24 -6.30 1.68
N THR A 118 -0.55 -7.20 2.60
CA THR A 118 0.19 -8.45 2.79
C THR A 118 -0.74 -9.63 2.60
N LEU A 119 -0.31 -10.59 1.77
CA LEU A 119 -1.02 -11.83 1.50
C LEU A 119 -0.15 -13.00 2.01
N THR A 120 -0.73 -13.87 2.84
CA THR A 120 -0.07 -15.09 3.32
C THR A 120 -0.99 -16.30 3.21
N GLY A 121 -0.39 -17.49 3.27
CA GLY A 121 -1.10 -18.76 3.21
C GLY A 121 -0.29 -19.83 2.46
N THR A 122 -0.78 -21.06 2.52
CA THR A 122 -0.14 -22.23 1.93
C THR A 122 -0.82 -22.58 0.60
N ALA A 123 -0.28 -22.04 -0.50
CA ALA A 123 -0.74 -22.38 -1.84
C ALA A 123 -0.44 -23.85 -2.18
N ALA A 124 -1.33 -24.50 -2.93
CA ALA A 124 -1.16 -25.89 -3.35
C ALA A 124 -0.06 -26.04 -4.43
N THR A 125 0.15 -24.99 -5.22
CA THR A 125 1.16 -24.95 -6.29
C THR A 125 1.80 -23.57 -6.40
N GLN A 126 3.00 -23.52 -6.99
CA GLN A 126 3.67 -22.26 -7.30
C GLN A 126 2.87 -21.40 -8.28
N ASP A 127 2.17 -22.01 -9.25
CA ASP A 127 1.33 -21.30 -10.21
C ASP A 127 0.13 -20.62 -9.54
N GLN A 128 -0.46 -21.27 -8.54
CA GLN A 128 -1.52 -20.67 -7.74
C GLN A 128 -1.00 -19.42 -7.01
N LYS A 129 0.17 -19.52 -6.34
CA LYS A 129 0.82 -18.38 -5.69
C LYS A 129 1.05 -17.22 -6.68
N ASN A 130 1.71 -17.51 -7.80
CA ASN A 130 2.06 -16.50 -8.82
C ASN A 130 0.80 -15.84 -9.39
N THR A 131 -0.28 -16.61 -9.56
CA THR A 131 -1.56 -16.08 -10.03
C THR A 131 -2.16 -15.12 -9.01
N ILE A 132 -2.27 -15.50 -7.74
CA ILE A 132 -2.82 -14.65 -6.68
C ILE A 132 -2.01 -13.34 -6.57
N GLU A 133 -0.69 -13.43 -6.59
CA GLU A 133 0.22 -12.27 -6.49
C GLU A 133 0.06 -11.29 -7.66
N ARG A 134 -0.01 -11.80 -8.89
CA ARG A 134 -0.21 -10.98 -10.09
C ARG A 134 -1.57 -10.29 -10.06
N GLU A 135 -2.64 -11.01 -9.73
CA GLU A 135 -3.99 -10.44 -9.66
C GLU A 135 -4.08 -9.37 -8.57
N ALA A 136 -3.47 -9.58 -7.41
CA ALA A 136 -3.40 -8.59 -6.34
C ALA A 136 -2.64 -7.32 -6.77
N THR A 137 -1.47 -7.50 -7.39
CA THR A 137 -0.66 -6.40 -7.91
C THR A 137 -1.43 -5.61 -8.97
N HIS A 138 -2.14 -6.29 -9.86
CA HIS A 138 -2.95 -5.64 -10.89
C HIS A 138 -4.12 -4.86 -10.28
N THR A 139 -4.87 -5.50 -9.38
CA THR A 139 -6.09 -4.96 -8.76
C THR A 139 -5.83 -3.69 -7.94
N TRP A 140 -4.69 -3.64 -7.24
CA TRP A 140 -4.33 -2.53 -6.35
C TRP A 140 -3.12 -1.73 -6.84
N SER A 141 -2.79 -1.84 -8.13
CA SER A 141 -1.68 -1.13 -8.78
C SER A 141 -1.78 0.40 -8.64
N ASN A 142 -2.99 0.94 -8.51
CA ASN A 142 -3.26 2.36 -8.29
C ASN A 142 -2.97 2.83 -6.86
N LEU A 143 -2.72 1.92 -5.92
CA LEU A 143 -2.38 2.20 -4.53
C LEU A 143 -0.87 2.15 -4.28
N VAL A 144 -0.15 1.32 -5.03
CA VAL A 144 1.32 1.22 -5.00
C VAL A 144 1.90 2.08 -6.11
N ARG A 145 2.28 3.34 -5.81
CA ARG A 145 3.16 4.08 -6.74
C ARG A 145 4.56 3.49 -6.61
N PHE A 146 4.92 2.56 -7.50
CA PHE A 146 6.33 2.26 -7.73
C PHE A 146 7.02 3.56 -8.15
N PRO A 147 8.05 4.04 -7.43
CA PRO A 147 8.92 5.07 -7.96
C PRO A 147 9.72 4.42 -9.10
N LEU A 148 9.19 4.46 -10.32
CA LEU A 148 9.97 4.26 -11.53
C LEU A 148 10.87 5.49 -11.71
N GLY A 149 11.93 5.55 -10.91
CA GLY A 149 13.11 6.34 -11.24
C GLY A 149 13.88 5.59 -12.31
N MET A 150 13.55 5.84 -13.57
CA MET A 150 14.52 5.66 -14.63
C MET A 150 15.51 6.81 -14.47
N PRO A 151 16.83 6.58 -14.31
CA PRO A 151 17.77 7.67 -14.45
C PRO A 151 17.72 8.13 -15.90
N ASP A 152 17.26 9.36 -16.13
CA ASP A 152 17.52 10.04 -17.39
C ASP A 152 19.03 10.11 -17.56
N SER A 153 19.55 9.32 -18.52
CA SER A 153 20.93 9.38 -18.95
C SER A 153 21.22 10.78 -19.49
N ALA A 154 22.16 11.48 -18.85
CA ALA A 154 22.86 12.63 -19.42
C ALA A 154 24.29 12.21 -19.77
#